data_AF-A0A0F9EQI1-F1
#
_entry.id   AF-A0A0F9EQI1-F1
#
_cell.length_a   1.000
_cell.length_b   1.000
_cell.length_c   1.000
_cell.angle_alpha   90.00
_cell.angle_beta   90.00
_cell.angle_gamma   90.00
#
_symmetry.space_group_name_H-M   'P 1'
#
loop_
_entity.id
_entity.type
_entity.pdbx_description
1 polymer ?
#
loop_
_entity_poly.entity_id
_entity_poly.type
_entity_poly.pdbx_seq_one_letter_code
_entity_poly.pdbx_strand_id
1 'polypeptide(L)'
;MPDKTSHDTYWAAEPDSLKAIGFFSQKVTDFDKHIDMSGRWLTARDLYYNYYLVNETNFTYPTYGADGFKRLNINHFRHKLKALLSLVTAQRVVPEPIATNTDYKSQSQVNFCKNILKYINVEKKLDAQFQTATESALVLGAAYIAREWDAKLGDVYANDPETGLPKRKGDIVTGVYNWLNVIFDFASGSYEDCSWIILRKYVNRWDLIAKFPAHADTIKGMQISPEVKRHRLGHIIN
;
A
#
# COMPACT_ATOMS: atom_id res chain seq x y z
N MET A 1 34.84 23.07 -28.03
CA MET A 1 33.42 22.69 -28.22
C MET A 1 32.88 22.36 -26.83
N PRO A 2 31.92 23.13 -26.30
CA PRO A 2 31.46 22.94 -24.93
C PRO A 2 30.65 21.66 -24.81
N ASP A 3 30.98 20.90 -23.77
CA ASP A 3 30.37 19.65 -23.37
C ASP A 3 28.88 19.87 -23.08
N LYS A 4 28.00 19.16 -23.78
CA LYS A 4 26.55 19.18 -23.49
C LYS A 4 26.34 18.41 -22.19
N THR A 5 26.40 19.12 -21.07
CA THR A 5 25.99 18.64 -19.76
C THR A 5 24.61 17.97 -19.84
N SER A 6 24.57 16.68 -19.56
CA SER A 6 23.38 15.82 -19.55
C SER A 6 22.44 16.17 -18.40
N HIS A 7 21.68 17.25 -18.52
CA HIS A 7 20.69 17.64 -17.51
C HIS A 7 19.24 17.27 -17.85
N ASP A 8 18.98 16.65 -19.00
CA ASP A 8 17.65 16.20 -19.43
C ASP A 8 17.48 14.67 -19.41
N THR A 9 18.20 13.99 -18.51
CA THR A 9 18.00 12.55 -18.31
C THR A 9 16.93 12.34 -17.26
N TYR A 10 15.90 11.54 -17.60
CA TYR A 10 14.86 11.16 -16.64
C TYR A 10 15.51 10.56 -15.40
N TRP A 11 15.13 11.02 -14.22
CA TRP A 11 15.78 10.65 -12.95
C TRP A 11 15.81 9.13 -12.71
N ALA A 12 14.87 8.37 -13.27
CA ALA A 12 14.84 6.91 -13.15
C ALA A 12 15.75 6.17 -14.15
N ALA A 13 16.37 6.88 -15.10
CA ALA A 13 17.36 6.33 -16.03
C ALA A 13 18.80 6.41 -15.49
N GLU A 14 19.00 6.98 -14.29
CA GLU A 14 20.31 7.00 -13.64
C GLU A 14 20.74 5.56 -13.26
N PRO A 15 21.91 5.08 -13.72
CA PRO A 15 22.37 3.71 -13.47
C PRO A 15 22.92 3.50 -12.05
N ASP A 16 23.27 4.59 -11.35
CA ASP A 16 23.78 4.53 -9.98
C ASP A 16 22.63 4.43 -8.96
N SER A 17 22.59 3.30 -8.26
CA SER A 17 21.54 2.98 -7.29
C SER A 17 21.53 3.93 -6.08
N LEU A 18 22.69 4.46 -5.67
CA LEU A 18 22.76 5.36 -4.51
C LEU A 18 22.13 6.73 -4.81
N LYS A 19 22.39 7.27 -6.01
CA LYS A 19 21.76 8.51 -6.46
C LYS A 19 20.25 8.34 -6.68
N ALA A 20 19.83 7.20 -7.24
CA ALA A 20 18.41 6.89 -7.39
C ALA A 20 17.67 6.89 -6.03
N ILE A 21 18.29 6.34 -4.98
CA ILE A 21 17.74 6.40 -3.61
C ILE A 21 17.60 7.85 -3.12
N GLY A 22 18.58 8.71 -3.41
CA GLY A 22 18.51 10.14 -3.11
C GLY A 22 17.29 10.81 -3.75
N PHE A 23 17.04 10.55 -5.04
CA PHE A 23 15.87 11.07 -5.74
C PHE A 23 14.55 10.55 -5.17
N PHE A 24 14.46 9.25 -4.84
CA PHE A 24 13.27 8.70 -4.19
C PHE A 24 12.99 9.38 -2.84
N SER A 25 14.02 9.56 -2.02
CA SER A 25 13.89 10.22 -0.71
C SER A 25 13.43 11.67 -0.85
N GLN A 26 13.93 12.39 -1.85
CA GLN A 26 13.49 13.74 -2.16
C GLN A 26 12.00 13.78 -2.55
N LYS A 27 11.56 12.90 -3.47
CA LYS A 27 10.15 12.83 -3.88
C LYS A 27 9.20 12.51 -2.73
N VAL A 28 9.59 11.61 -1.85
CA VAL A 28 8.83 11.33 -0.61
C VAL A 28 8.75 12.58 0.27
N THR A 29 9.87 13.27 0.47
CA THR A 29 9.92 14.49 1.29
C THR A 29 9.04 15.61 0.73
N ASP A 30 9.04 15.78 -0.60
CA ASP A 30 8.24 16.82 -1.27
C ASP A 30 6.74 16.52 -1.16
N PHE A 31 6.35 15.25 -1.32
CA PHE A 31 4.98 14.82 -1.12
C PHE A 31 4.54 15.01 0.34
N ASP A 32 5.39 14.67 1.31
CA ASP A 32 5.11 14.85 2.73
C ASP A 32 4.89 16.34 3.05
N LYS A 33 5.74 17.23 2.53
CA LYS A 33 5.57 18.69 2.64
C LYS A 33 4.25 19.15 2.01
N HIS A 34 3.89 18.64 0.83
CA HIS A 34 2.63 19.00 0.18
C HIS A 34 1.40 18.61 1.01
N ILE A 35 1.39 17.40 1.59
CA ILE A 35 0.29 16.95 2.46
C ILE A 35 0.19 17.82 3.72
N ASP A 36 1.33 18.18 4.32
CA ASP A 36 1.36 19.06 5.50
C ASP A 36 0.85 20.47 5.16
N MET A 37 1.32 21.07 4.07
CA MET A 37 0.92 22.42 3.65
C MET A 37 -0.55 22.50 3.21
N SER A 38 -1.08 21.45 2.60
CA SER A 38 -2.48 21.41 2.14
C SER A 38 -3.48 21.13 3.26
N GLY A 39 -3.02 20.81 4.48
CA GLY A 39 -3.88 20.44 5.62
C GLY A 39 -4.56 19.07 5.47
N ARG A 40 -4.33 18.35 4.36
CA ARG A 40 -4.94 17.03 4.10
C ARG A 40 -4.54 15.98 5.14
N TRP A 41 -3.34 16.10 5.72
CA TRP A 41 -2.90 15.21 6.80
C TRP A 41 -3.79 15.33 8.03
N LEU A 42 -4.10 16.54 8.48
CA LEU A 42 -4.94 16.78 9.65
C LEU A 42 -6.35 16.21 9.43
N THR A 43 -6.93 16.45 8.27
CA THR A 43 -8.24 15.88 7.90
C THR A 43 -8.21 14.35 7.92
N ALA A 44 -7.20 13.72 7.31
CA ALA A 44 -7.08 12.27 7.31
C ALA A 44 -6.89 11.70 8.73
N ARG A 45 -6.10 12.40 9.56
CA ARG A 45 -5.91 12.13 10.99
C ARG A 45 -7.22 12.12 11.75
N ASP A 46 -7.98 13.18 11.61
CA ASP A 46 -9.22 13.36 12.35
C ASP A 46 -10.29 12.35 11.87
N LEU A 47 -10.38 12.07 10.56
CA LEU A 47 -11.27 11.04 10.01
C LEU A 47 -10.93 9.65 10.56
N TYR A 48 -9.64 9.29 10.58
CA TYR A 48 -9.18 8.01 11.12
C TYR A 48 -9.52 7.86 12.61
N TYR A 49 -9.24 8.88 13.41
CA TYR A 49 -9.54 8.83 14.85
C TYR A 49 -11.05 8.78 15.13
N ASN A 50 -11.87 9.51 14.38
CA ASN A 50 -13.33 9.42 14.50
C ASN A 50 -13.85 8.03 14.08
N TYR A 51 -13.24 7.40 13.08
CA TYR A 51 -13.63 6.06 12.64
C TYR A 51 -13.30 4.98 13.66
N TYR A 52 -12.09 4.97 14.21
CA TYR A 52 -11.66 3.92 15.13
C TYR A 52 -11.94 4.25 16.61
N LEU A 53 -12.25 5.50 16.95
CA LEU A 53 -12.37 6.05 18.31
C LEU A 53 -11.13 5.88 19.20
N VAL A 54 -10.00 5.46 18.63
CA VAL A 54 -8.76 5.28 19.37
C VAL A 54 -8.07 6.63 19.54
N ASN A 55 -8.27 7.25 20.70
CA ASN A 55 -7.37 8.27 21.21
C ASN A 55 -6.96 7.84 22.63
N GLU A 56 -5.90 8.45 23.17
CA GLU A 56 -5.39 8.14 24.51
C GLU A 56 -6.41 8.39 25.63
N THR A 57 -7.44 9.19 25.36
CA THR A 57 -8.47 9.62 26.32
C THR A 57 -9.77 8.80 26.30
N ASN A 58 -10.07 8.10 25.21
CA ASN A 58 -11.33 7.39 24.97
C ASN A 58 -11.25 5.92 25.42
N PHE A 59 -10.04 5.40 25.69
CA PHE A 59 -9.86 4.06 26.25
C PHE A 59 -10.36 3.99 27.70
N THR A 60 -10.30 5.12 28.40
CA THR A 60 -10.86 5.31 29.73
C THR A 60 -12.21 6.00 29.59
N TYR A 61 -13.29 5.48 30.20
CA TYR A 61 -14.55 6.21 30.32
C TYR A 61 -14.32 7.38 31.30
N PRO A 62 -13.98 8.59 30.82
CA PRO A 62 -13.56 9.63 31.73
C PRO A 62 -14.80 10.11 32.49
N THR A 63 -14.62 10.27 33.80
CA THR A 63 -15.64 10.85 34.67
C THR A 63 -15.78 12.33 34.32
N TYR A 64 -17.01 12.79 34.14
CA TYR A 64 -17.37 14.15 33.78
C TYR A 64 -18.30 14.74 34.84
N GLY A 65 -17.95 15.94 35.32
CA GLY A 65 -18.69 16.64 36.37
C GLY A 65 -18.41 16.14 37.79
N ALA A 66 -18.89 16.91 38.77
CA ALA A 66 -18.72 16.61 40.19
C ALA A 66 -19.51 15.36 40.65
N ASP A 67 -20.57 15.00 39.93
CA ASP A 67 -21.50 13.91 40.26
C ASP A 67 -21.07 12.52 39.75
N GLY A 68 -19.90 12.40 39.12
CA GLY A 68 -19.38 11.08 38.75
C GLY A 68 -19.94 10.47 37.45
N PHE A 69 -20.61 11.25 36.59
CA PHE A 69 -21.13 10.76 35.31
C PHE A 69 -19.99 10.27 34.40
N LYS A 70 -20.21 9.17 33.68
CA LYS A 70 -19.22 8.65 32.72
C LYS A 70 -19.61 8.98 31.30
N ARG A 71 -18.68 9.51 30.51
CA ARG A 71 -18.90 9.77 29.09
C ARG A 71 -18.73 8.49 28.28
N LEU A 72 -19.78 8.10 27.56
CA LEU A 72 -19.74 7.05 26.54
C LEU A 72 -19.66 7.71 25.16
N ASN A 73 -18.64 7.39 24.38
CA ASN A 73 -18.57 7.84 22.98
C ASN A 73 -19.25 6.81 22.07
N ILE A 74 -20.35 7.21 21.44
CA ILE A 74 -21.08 6.36 20.49
C ILE A 74 -20.62 6.70 19.07
N ASN A 75 -20.14 5.70 18.32
CA ASN A 75 -19.63 5.92 16.97
C ASN A 75 -20.71 5.89 15.88
N HIS A 76 -21.46 6.97 15.74
CA HIS A 76 -22.41 7.10 14.64
C HIS A 76 -21.73 7.16 13.26
N PHE A 77 -20.51 7.71 13.19
CA PHE A 77 -19.75 7.86 11.95
C PHE A 77 -19.40 6.49 11.34
N ARG A 78 -18.79 5.60 12.13
CA ARG A 78 -18.48 4.23 11.71
C ARG A 78 -19.73 3.43 11.34
N HIS A 79 -20.81 3.60 12.10
CA HIS A 79 -22.07 2.89 11.78
C HIS A 79 -22.58 3.26 10.38
N LYS A 80 -22.64 4.56 10.05
CA LYS A 80 -23.07 5.02 8.72
C LYS A 80 -22.14 4.53 7.61
N LEU A 81 -20.84 4.59 7.82
CA LEU A 81 -19.87 4.11 6.82
C LEU A 81 -19.93 2.59 6.61
N LYS A 82 -20.17 1.80 7.66
CA LYS A 82 -20.36 0.34 7.53
C LYS A 82 -21.66 0.01 6.79
N ALA A 83 -22.74 0.74 7.04
CA ALA A 83 -23.98 0.59 6.27
C ALA A 83 -23.75 0.89 4.79
N LEU A 84 -23.05 1.99 4.47
CA LEU A 84 -22.72 2.33 3.09
C LEU A 84 -21.77 1.32 2.45
N LEU A 85 -20.75 0.84 3.18
CA LEU A 85 -19.86 -0.22 2.71
C LEU A 85 -20.68 -1.46 2.32
N SER A 86 -21.64 -1.88 3.14
CA SER A 86 -22.50 -3.02 2.83
C SER A 86 -23.32 -2.83 1.56
N LEU A 87 -23.78 -1.61 1.28
CA LEU A 87 -24.52 -1.31 0.05
C LEU A 87 -23.61 -1.34 -1.18
N VAL A 88 -22.41 -0.77 -1.09
CA VAL A 88 -21.44 -0.74 -2.20
C VAL A 88 -20.91 -2.14 -2.49
N THR A 89 -20.63 -2.95 -1.47
CA THR A 89 -20.10 -4.32 -1.65
C THR A 89 -21.18 -5.38 -1.88
N ALA A 90 -22.46 -5.00 -1.87
CA ALA A 90 -23.55 -5.94 -2.14
C ALA A 90 -23.45 -6.52 -3.56
N GLN A 91 -23.02 -5.71 -4.53
CA GLN A 91 -22.78 -6.15 -5.89
C GLN A 91 -21.30 -6.50 -6.07
N ARG A 92 -21.03 -7.80 -6.23
CA ARG A 92 -19.69 -8.27 -6.51
C ARG A 92 -19.33 -8.04 -7.98
N VAL A 93 -18.22 -7.34 -8.22
CA VAL A 93 -17.64 -7.22 -9.56
C VAL A 93 -16.85 -8.47 -9.88
N VAL A 94 -17.26 -9.23 -10.89
CA VAL A 94 -16.54 -10.40 -11.38
C VAL A 94 -16.11 -10.12 -12.82
N PRO A 95 -14.81 -9.93 -13.09
CA PRO A 95 -14.35 -9.68 -14.45
C PRO A 95 -14.48 -10.96 -15.29
N GLU A 96 -15.23 -10.88 -16.39
CA GLU A 96 -15.37 -11.98 -17.34
C GLU A 96 -14.60 -11.64 -18.63
N PRO A 97 -13.48 -12.31 -18.93
CA PRO A 97 -12.78 -12.10 -20.19
C PRO A 97 -13.62 -12.64 -21.34
N ILE A 98 -13.68 -11.88 -22.43
CA ILE A 98 -14.41 -12.19 -23.65
C ILE A 98 -13.41 -12.22 -24.80
N ALA A 99 -13.54 -13.20 -25.70
CA ALA A 99 -12.69 -13.28 -26.88
C ALA A 99 -13.15 -12.25 -27.91
N THR A 100 -12.22 -11.51 -28.50
CA THR A 100 -12.52 -10.61 -29.62
C THR A 100 -12.89 -11.40 -30.88
N ASN A 101 -12.25 -12.57 -31.08
CA ASN A 101 -12.46 -13.45 -32.23
C ASN A 101 -13.15 -14.76 -31.82
N THR A 102 -13.89 -15.36 -32.74
CA THR A 102 -14.62 -16.62 -32.52
C THR A 102 -13.76 -17.88 -32.68
N ASP A 103 -12.47 -17.75 -33.01
CA ASP A 103 -11.55 -18.87 -33.21
C ASP A 103 -11.42 -19.77 -31.97
N TYR A 104 -11.25 -21.07 -32.20
CA TYR A 104 -11.10 -22.06 -31.12
C TYR A 104 -9.93 -21.73 -30.16
N LYS A 105 -8.81 -21.24 -30.70
CA LYS A 105 -7.66 -20.84 -29.87
C LYS A 105 -8.01 -19.67 -28.94
N SER A 106 -8.73 -18.68 -29.44
CA SER A 106 -9.17 -17.51 -28.68
C SER A 106 -10.16 -17.90 -27.59
N GLN A 107 -11.09 -18.81 -27.88
CA GLN A 107 -12.01 -19.37 -26.87
C GLN A 107 -11.28 -20.17 -25.79
N SER A 108 -10.29 -20.98 -26.18
CA SER A 108 -9.45 -21.74 -25.25
C SER A 108 -8.65 -20.81 -24.31
N GLN A 109 -8.08 -19.73 -24.84
CA GLN A 109 -7.38 -18.71 -24.06
C GLN A 109 -8.31 -18.00 -23.06
N VAL A 110 -9.56 -17.70 -23.44
CA VAL A 110 -10.55 -17.13 -22.52
C VAL A 110 -10.81 -18.08 -21.35
N ASN A 111 -10.99 -19.37 -21.61
CA ASN A 111 -11.19 -20.36 -20.55
C ASN A 111 -9.98 -20.45 -19.62
N PHE A 112 -8.77 -20.39 -20.18
CA PHE A 112 -7.54 -20.31 -19.39
C PHE A 112 -7.48 -19.05 -18.51
N CYS A 113 -7.77 -17.87 -19.07
CA CYS A 113 -7.83 -16.61 -18.32
C CYS A 113 -8.89 -16.64 -17.21
N LYS A 114 -10.07 -17.22 -17.46
CA LYS A 114 -11.11 -17.41 -16.44
C LYS A 114 -10.60 -18.25 -15.27
N ASN A 115 -9.84 -19.32 -15.55
CA ASN A 115 -9.26 -20.16 -14.51
C ASN A 115 -8.20 -19.42 -13.68
N ILE A 116 -7.35 -18.61 -14.32
CA ILE A 116 -6.40 -17.75 -13.61
C ILE A 116 -7.14 -16.75 -12.70
N LEU A 117 -8.15 -16.04 -13.22
CA LEU A 117 -8.90 -15.06 -12.42
C LEU A 117 -9.61 -15.72 -11.22
N LYS A 118 -10.18 -16.91 -11.41
CA LYS A 118 -10.77 -17.70 -10.32
C LYS A 118 -9.73 -18.08 -9.28
N TYR A 119 -8.56 -18.57 -9.72
CA TYR A 119 -7.44 -18.90 -8.83
C TYR A 119 -7.05 -17.70 -7.98
N ILE A 120 -6.83 -16.54 -8.59
CA ILE A 120 -6.45 -15.32 -7.86
C ILE A 120 -7.58 -14.89 -6.90
N ASN A 121 -8.84 -14.91 -7.32
CA ASN A 121 -9.95 -14.53 -6.45
C ASN A 121 -10.10 -15.43 -5.21
N VAL A 122 -9.97 -16.75 -5.38
CA VAL A 122 -10.15 -17.72 -4.30
C VAL A 122 -8.91 -17.79 -3.41
N GLU A 123 -7.73 -18.03 -3.99
CA GLU A 123 -6.50 -18.25 -3.24
C GLU A 123 -5.94 -16.95 -2.64
N LYS A 124 -5.98 -15.84 -3.39
CA LYS A 124 -5.48 -14.54 -2.92
C LYS A 124 -6.55 -13.70 -2.23
N LYS A 125 -7.78 -14.21 -2.13
CA LYS A 125 -8.91 -13.56 -1.44
C LYS A 125 -9.09 -12.10 -1.87
N LEU A 126 -9.01 -11.83 -3.18
CA LEU A 126 -9.09 -10.48 -3.72
C LEU A 126 -10.38 -9.76 -3.30
N ASP A 127 -11.51 -10.46 -3.19
CA ASP A 127 -12.78 -9.83 -2.78
C ASP A 127 -12.68 -9.19 -1.38
N ALA A 128 -12.00 -9.86 -0.45
CA ALA A 128 -11.79 -9.33 0.90
C ALA A 128 -10.87 -8.10 0.88
N GLN A 129 -9.90 -8.08 -0.02
CA GLN A 129 -9.01 -6.94 -0.22
C GLN A 129 -9.73 -5.76 -0.87
N PHE A 130 -10.60 -6.00 -1.87
CA PHE A 130 -11.46 -4.96 -2.43
C PHE A 130 -12.38 -4.38 -1.37
N GLN A 131 -12.99 -5.20 -0.52
CA GLN A 131 -13.81 -4.72 0.59
C GLN A 131 -13.00 -3.84 1.57
N THR A 132 -11.77 -4.26 1.90
CA THR A 132 -10.88 -3.50 2.79
C THR A 132 -10.41 -2.19 2.14
N ALA A 133 -10.15 -2.19 0.84
CA ALA A 133 -9.81 -1.00 0.06
C ALA A 133 -10.99 -0.04 -0.01
N THR A 134 -12.20 -0.53 -0.29
CA THR A 134 -13.43 0.29 -0.29
C THR A 134 -13.70 0.88 1.09
N GLU A 135 -13.54 0.11 2.16
CA GLU A 135 -13.66 0.64 3.53
C GLU A 135 -12.66 1.78 3.77
N SER A 136 -11.40 1.57 3.38
CA SER A 136 -10.35 2.58 3.53
C SER A 136 -10.63 3.83 2.68
N ALA A 137 -11.15 3.66 1.47
CA ALA A 137 -11.54 4.75 0.59
C ALA A 137 -12.74 5.53 1.14
N LEU A 138 -13.72 4.87 1.75
CA LEU A 138 -14.85 5.53 2.40
C LEU A 138 -14.45 6.35 3.64
N VAL A 139 -13.42 5.91 4.36
CA VAL A 139 -12.92 6.63 5.53
C VAL A 139 -11.99 7.79 5.13
N LEU A 140 -11.02 7.54 4.24
CA LEU A 140 -9.92 8.48 3.96
C LEU A 140 -10.04 9.20 2.61
N GLY A 141 -11.03 8.86 1.80
CA GLY A 141 -11.28 9.40 0.46
C GLY A 141 -10.67 8.58 -0.68
N ALA A 142 -9.55 7.89 -0.43
CA ALA A 142 -8.86 7.09 -1.45
C ALA A 142 -8.12 5.90 -0.84
N ALA A 143 -8.06 4.81 -1.59
CA ALA A 143 -7.28 3.63 -1.28
C ALA A 143 -6.79 3.00 -2.59
N TYR A 144 -5.67 2.29 -2.51
CA TYR A 144 -5.02 1.69 -3.65
C TYR A 144 -4.76 0.21 -3.38
N ILE A 145 -4.76 -0.58 -4.45
CA ILE A 145 -4.38 -1.99 -4.38
C ILE A 145 -3.15 -2.14 -5.24
N ALA A 146 -2.05 -2.59 -4.64
CA ALA A 146 -0.85 -2.93 -5.38
C ALA A 146 -0.78 -4.44 -5.56
N ARG A 147 -0.32 -4.85 -6.74
CA ARG A 147 -0.04 -6.22 -7.09
C ARG A 147 1.46 -6.37 -7.30
N GLU A 148 2.10 -7.09 -6.40
CA GLU A 148 3.53 -7.38 -6.38
C GLU A 148 3.79 -8.84 -6.77
N TRP A 149 4.98 -9.12 -7.29
CA TRP A 149 5.46 -10.49 -7.50
C TRP A 149 6.46 -10.85 -6.41
N ASP A 150 6.16 -11.88 -5.61
CA ASP A 150 7.12 -12.41 -4.63
C ASP A 150 7.74 -13.71 -5.13
N ALA A 151 9.03 -13.65 -5.49
CA ALA A 151 9.79 -14.79 -5.99
C ALA A 151 10.01 -15.91 -4.94
N LYS A 152 9.70 -15.67 -3.66
CA LYS A 152 9.82 -16.67 -2.58
C LYS A 152 8.56 -17.51 -2.38
N LEU A 153 7.45 -17.18 -3.02
CA LEU A 153 6.22 -17.96 -2.92
C LEU A 153 6.13 -19.03 -4.01
N GLY A 154 5.21 -19.97 -3.84
CA GLY A 154 5.00 -21.07 -4.78
C GLY A 154 5.95 -22.25 -4.61
N ASP A 155 5.80 -23.23 -5.50
CA ASP A 155 6.52 -24.49 -5.42
C ASP A 155 8.01 -24.33 -5.74
N VAL A 156 8.85 -25.15 -5.09
CA VAL A 156 10.27 -25.26 -5.41
C VAL A 156 10.38 -25.94 -6.76
N TYR A 157 10.97 -25.25 -7.74
CA TYR A 157 11.15 -25.79 -9.09
C TYR A 157 12.60 -26.23 -9.36
N ALA A 158 13.57 -25.54 -8.77
CA ALA A 158 14.98 -25.87 -8.92
C ALA A 158 15.75 -25.47 -7.66
N ASN A 159 16.85 -26.16 -7.39
CA ASN A 159 17.82 -25.71 -6.40
C ASN A 159 18.96 -25.01 -7.14
N ASP A 160 19.39 -23.85 -6.64
CA ASP A 160 20.49 -23.12 -7.26
C ASP A 160 21.81 -23.88 -7.11
N PRO A 161 22.55 -24.18 -8.20
CA PRO A 161 23.75 -25.00 -8.14
C PRO A 161 24.89 -24.40 -7.30
N GLU A 162 24.96 -23.06 -7.23
CA GLU A 162 26.04 -22.35 -6.53
C GLU A 162 25.73 -22.03 -5.08
N THR A 163 24.50 -21.61 -4.77
CA THR A 163 24.11 -21.20 -3.41
C THR A 163 23.38 -22.28 -2.62
N GLY A 164 22.94 -23.37 -3.27
CA GLY A 164 22.15 -24.44 -2.64
C GLY A 164 20.75 -23.99 -2.19
N LEU A 165 20.35 -22.75 -2.47
CA LEU A 165 19.05 -22.22 -2.07
C LEU A 165 17.93 -22.70 -3.01
N PRO A 166 16.77 -23.08 -2.47
CA PRO A 166 15.64 -23.49 -3.29
C PRO A 166 15.06 -22.29 -4.04
N LYS A 167 15.10 -22.33 -5.39
CA LYS A 167 14.41 -21.40 -6.27
C LYS A 167 12.95 -21.83 -6.41
N ARG A 168 12.06 -20.91 -6.06
CA ARG A 168 10.60 -21.10 -6.13
C ARG A 168 10.04 -20.41 -7.38
N LYS A 169 8.88 -20.86 -7.84
CA LYS A 169 8.23 -20.31 -9.05
C LYS A 169 7.81 -18.85 -8.88
N GLY A 170 7.66 -18.37 -7.64
CA GLY A 170 7.10 -17.07 -7.34
C GLY A 170 5.59 -17.06 -7.48
N ASP A 171 4.94 -16.12 -6.79
CA ASP A 171 3.50 -15.95 -6.87
C ASP A 171 3.12 -14.48 -6.66
N ILE A 172 1.90 -14.15 -7.06
CA ILE A 172 1.32 -12.82 -6.91
C ILE A 172 0.97 -12.58 -5.44
N VAL A 173 1.36 -11.41 -4.95
CA VAL A 173 0.95 -10.89 -3.65
C VAL A 173 0.23 -9.58 -3.89
N THR A 174 -0.93 -9.43 -3.27
CA THR A 174 -1.72 -8.21 -3.34
C THR A 174 -1.80 -7.57 -1.97
N GLY A 175 -1.70 -6.25 -1.94
CA GLY A 175 -1.74 -5.44 -0.71
C GLY A 175 -2.64 -4.23 -0.89
N VAL A 176 -3.40 -3.91 0.15
CA VAL A 176 -4.21 -2.69 0.23
C VAL A 176 -3.38 -1.61 0.90
N TYR A 177 -3.29 -0.46 0.25
CA TYR A 177 -2.55 0.70 0.70
C TYR A 177 -3.50 1.88 0.89
N ASN A 178 -3.35 2.59 2.01
CA ASN A 178 -3.98 3.89 2.16
C ASN A 178 -3.29 4.90 1.24
N TRP A 179 -3.98 5.99 0.87
CA TRP A 179 -3.41 7.01 -0.01
C TRP A 179 -2.18 7.72 0.60
N LEU A 180 -2.05 7.74 1.93
CA LEU A 180 -0.89 8.30 2.62
C LEU A 180 0.38 7.46 2.40
N ASN A 181 0.27 6.18 2.06
CA ASN A 181 1.40 5.29 1.80
C ASN A 181 1.66 5.11 0.29
N VAL A 182 0.91 5.81 -0.55
CA VAL A 182 1.10 5.86 -2.01
C VAL A 182 1.56 7.26 -2.36
N ILE A 183 2.85 7.40 -2.62
CA ILE A 183 3.45 8.67 -3.04
C ILE A 183 3.44 8.70 -4.56
N PHE A 184 2.87 9.77 -5.12
CA PHE A 184 2.81 10.01 -6.55
C PHE A 184 3.03 11.49 -6.82
N ASP A 185 3.12 11.86 -8.09
CA ASP A 185 3.30 13.24 -8.48
C ASP A 185 2.02 14.05 -8.25
N PHE A 186 2.04 14.90 -7.22
CA PHE A 186 0.89 15.76 -6.88
C PHE A 186 0.72 16.94 -7.84
N ALA A 187 1.70 17.21 -8.70
CA ALA A 187 1.61 18.27 -9.71
C ALA A 187 0.90 17.78 -11.00
N SER A 188 0.79 16.46 -11.18
CA SER A 188 0.06 15.88 -12.31
C SER A 188 -1.44 16.10 -12.20
N GLY A 189 -2.10 16.38 -13.33
CA GLY A 189 -3.54 16.64 -13.38
C GLY A 189 -4.41 15.43 -13.04
N SER A 190 -3.90 14.22 -13.20
CA SER A 190 -4.57 12.96 -12.85
C SER A 190 -3.58 11.95 -12.28
N TYR A 191 -4.09 11.02 -11.48
CA TYR A 191 -3.33 9.85 -11.01
C TYR A 191 -2.92 8.94 -12.18
N GLU A 192 -3.75 8.85 -13.22
CA GLU A 192 -3.48 8.00 -14.39
C GLU A 192 -2.31 8.52 -15.23
N ASP A 193 -2.05 9.84 -15.18
CA ASP A 193 -0.96 10.50 -15.91
C ASP A 193 0.36 10.51 -15.11
N CYS A 194 0.36 9.99 -13.89
CA CYS A 194 1.56 9.94 -13.06
C CYS A 194 2.60 9.00 -13.68
N SER A 195 3.75 9.55 -14.08
CA SER A 195 4.85 8.76 -14.65
C SER A 195 5.53 7.85 -13.62
N TRP A 196 5.32 8.10 -12.34
CA TRP A 196 5.94 7.35 -11.25
C TRP A 196 5.03 7.29 -10.04
N ILE A 197 5.11 6.16 -9.33
CA ILE A 197 4.42 5.90 -8.08
C ILE A 197 5.41 5.18 -7.15
N ILE A 198 5.50 5.63 -5.91
CA ILE A 198 6.31 5.03 -4.86
C ILE A 198 5.37 4.49 -3.78
N LEU A 199 5.48 3.20 -3.51
CA LEU A 199 4.71 2.52 -2.47
C LEU A 199 5.54 2.38 -1.20
N ARG A 200 4.95 2.76 -0.06
CA ARG A 200 5.57 2.57 1.26
C ARG A 200 4.95 1.35 1.93
N LYS A 201 5.80 0.38 2.28
CA LYS A 201 5.41 -0.85 2.98
C LYS A 201 6.18 -0.98 4.29
N TYR A 202 5.46 -1.32 5.36
CA TYR A 202 6.08 -1.70 6.62
C TYR A 202 6.37 -3.20 6.59
N VAL A 203 7.62 -3.56 6.83
CA VAL A 203 8.08 -4.96 6.84
C VAL A 203 8.83 -5.20 8.13
N ASN A 204 8.68 -6.39 8.69
CA ASN A 204 9.45 -6.79 9.85
C ASN A 204 10.95 -6.78 9.51
N ARG A 205 11.75 -6.16 10.37
CA ARG A 205 13.21 -6.09 10.23
C ARG A 205 13.84 -7.48 10.05
N TRP A 206 13.35 -8.48 10.77
CA TRP A 206 13.88 -9.85 10.71
C TRP A 206 13.61 -10.52 9.37
N ASP A 207 12.44 -10.27 8.78
CA ASP A 207 12.10 -10.78 7.45
C ASP A 207 12.98 -10.16 6.36
N LEU A 208 13.37 -8.88 6.53
CA LEU A 208 14.32 -8.21 5.63
C LEU A 208 15.73 -8.79 5.77
N ILE A 209 16.20 -9.08 6.99
CA ILE A 209 17.50 -9.73 7.21
C ILE A 209 17.53 -11.12 6.55
N ALA A 210 16.43 -11.89 6.67
CA ALA A 210 16.29 -13.18 5.98
C ALA A 210 16.19 -13.04 4.44
N LYS A 211 15.86 -11.86 3.91
CA LYS A 211 15.87 -11.57 2.48
C LYS A 211 17.25 -11.16 1.97
N PHE A 212 17.98 -10.36 2.75
CA PHE A 212 19.26 -9.79 2.36
C PHE A 212 20.34 -10.07 3.43
N PRO A 213 20.85 -11.31 3.52
CA PRO A 213 21.81 -11.68 4.56
C PRO A 213 23.12 -10.89 4.47
N ALA A 214 23.55 -10.50 3.26
CA ALA A 214 24.75 -9.68 3.05
C ALA A 214 24.66 -8.27 3.69
N HIS A 215 23.45 -7.79 3.97
CA HIS A 215 23.19 -6.49 4.59
C HIS A 215 22.59 -6.64 5.99
N ALA A 216 22.75 -7.81 6.62
CA ALA A 216 22.15 -8.08 7.93
C ALA A 216 22.58 -7.09 9.00
N ASP A 217 23.87 -6.74 9.05
CA ASP A 217 24.42 -5.87 10.08
C ASP A 217 24.00 -4.41 9.89
N THR A 218 23.92 -3.94 8.63
CA THR A 218 23.41 -2.59 8.32
C THR A 218 21.93 -2.49 8.67
N ILE A 219 21.12 -3.50 8.36
CA ILE A 219 19.68 -3.53 8.70
C ILE A 219 19.46 -3.58 10.21
N LYS A 220 20.28 -4.33 10.97
CA LYS A 220 20.20 -4.37 12.44
C LYS A 220 20.55 -3.02 13.06
N GLY A 221 21.55 -2.34 12.50
CA GLY A 221 22.01 -1.02 12.94
C GLY A 221 21.11 0.14 12.52
N MET A 222 20.14 -0.06 11.63
CA MET A 222 19.19 0.99 11.25
C MET A 222 18.37 1.43 12.47
N GLN A 223 18.61 2.67 12.89
CA GLN A 223 17.74 3.37 13.82
C GLN A 223 16.71 4.19 13.04
N ILE A 224 15.49 4.28 13.58
CA ILE A 224 14.44 5.11 13.00
C ILE A 224 14.85 6.58 13.18
N SER A 225 15.08 7.28 12.07
CA SER A 225 15.36 8.72 12.11
C SER A 225 14.19 9.47 12.78
N PRO A 226 14.45 10.42 13.70
CA PRO A 226 13.41 11.20 14.37
C PRO A 226 12.49 11.95 13.39
N GLU A 227 13.01 12.42 12.26
CA GLU A 227 12.20 13.10 11.21
C GLU A 227 11.23 12.15 10.51
N VAL A 228 11.56 10.85 10.44
CA VAL A 228 10.71 9.79 9.88
C VAL A 228 9.66 9.32 10.91
N LYS A 229 9.74 9.74 12.18
CA LYS A 229 8.67 9.60 13.19
C LYS A 229 7.48 10.52 12.93
N ARG A 230 7.23 10.91 11.67
CA ARG A 230 5.94 11.47 11.27
C ARG A 230 4.91 10.35 11.29
N HIS A 231 4.14 10.31 12.38
CA HIS A 231 3.02 9.41 12.57
C HIS A 231 2.10 9.44 11.35
N ARG A 232 2.12 8.39 10.54
CA ARG A 232 1.03 8.13 9.58
C ARG A 232 0.07 7.15 10.24
N LEU A 233 -1.14 7.65 10.46
CA LEU A 233 -2.35 6.99 10.97
C LEU A 233 -2.17 5.59 11.56
N GLY A 234 -2.24 5.46 12.88
CA GLY A 234 -2.41 4.18 13.56
C GLY A 234 -1.17 3.30 13.69
N HIS A 235 0.02 3.77 13.28
CA HIS A 235 1.28 3.06 13.52
C HIS A 235 2.18 3.88 14.44
N ILE A 236 2.25 3.47 15.70
CA ILE A 236 3.26 3.93 16.66
C ILE A 236 4.54 3.17 16.32
N ILE A 237 5.48 3.85 15.66
CA ILE A 237 6.85 3.37 15.55
C ILE A 237 7.58 3.97 16.75
N ASN A 238 7.65 3.21 17.85
CA ASN A 238 8.54 3.54 18.97
C ASN A 238 9.99 3.26 18.58
#